data_AF-A0A3D4NL15-F1
#
_entry.id   AF-A0A3D4NL15-F1
#
_cell.length_a   1.000
_cell.length_b   1.000
_cell.length_c   1.000
_cell.angle_alpha   90.00
_cell.angle_beta   90.00
_cell.angle_gamma   90.00
#
_symmetry.space_group_name_H-M   'P 1'
#
loop_
_entity.id
_entity.type
_entity.pdbx_description
1 polymer ?
#
loop_
_entity_poly.entity_id
_entity_poly.type
_entity_poly.pdbx_seq_one_letter_code
_entity_poly.pdbx_strand_id
1 'polypeptide(L)' 'RQRLLLVTDGRLKDFTMLPALDCPGLLIDIERGPIRLGRAKVLASGLGADYRHIDELISG' A
#
# COMPACT_ATOMS: atom_id res chain seq x y z
N ARG A 1 15.26 -13.90 7.66
CA ARG A 1 14.44 -12.72 8.05
C ARG A 1 13.51 -12.38 6.89
N GLN A 2 12.21 -12.33 7.12
CA GLN A 2 11.19 -12.09 6.07
C GLN A 2 10.95 -10.59 5.88
N ARG A 3 10.50 -10.19 4.68
CA ARG A 3 10.06 -8.84 4.33
C ARG A 3 8.94 -8.94 3.30
N LEU A 4 8.00 -7.99 3.31
CA LEU A 4 6.94 -7.89 2.31
C LEU A 4 7.12 -6.63 1.47
N LEU A 5 6.97 -6.77 0.15
CA LEU A 5 6.70 -5.66 -0.76
C LEU A 5 5.35 -5.91 -1.43
N LEU A 6 4.40 -5.00 -1.24
CA LEU A 6 3.07 -5.06 -1.86
C LEU A 6 2.96 -3.96 -2.90
N VAL A 7 2.53 -4.30 -4.12
CA VAL A 7 2.32 -3.33 -5.20
C VAL A 7 0.85 -3.38 -5.59
N THR A 8 0.15 -2.25 -5.55
CA THR A 8 -1.28 -2.19 -5.83
C THR A 8 -1.67 -0.84 -6.45
N ASP A 9 -2.69 -0.85 -7.30
CA ASP A 9 -3.36 0.35 -7.83
C ASP A 9 -4.59 0.75 -6.98
N GLY A 10 -4.75 0.20 -5.77
CA GLY A 10 -5.80 0.62 -4.84
C GLY A 10 -7.24 0.22 -5.25
N ARG A 11 -7.42 -0.63 -6.26
CA ARG A 11 -8.73 -1.15 -6.72
C ARG A 11 -9.28 -2.31 -5.88
N LEU A 12 -9.05 -2.27 -4.58
CA LEU A 12 -9.59 -3.25 -3.64
C LEU A 12 -11.08 -2.99 -3.39
N LYS A 13 -11.86 -4.08 -3.30
CA LYS A 13 -13.23 -4.06 -2.76
C LYS A 13 -13.19 -3.74 -1.27
N ASP A 14 -14.32 -3.47 -0.64
CA ASP A 14 -14.40 -3.40 0.81
C ASP A 14 -13.82 -4.68 1.42
N PHE A 15 -12.69 -4.54 2.12
CA PHE A 15 -12.03 -5.63 2.82
C PHE A 15 -12.29 -5.48 4.31
N THR A 16 -12.56 -6.61 4.97
CA THR A 16 -12.58 -6.68 6.43
C THR A 16 -11.19 -6.40 6.99
N MET A 17 -11.13 -6.08 8.28
CA MET A 17 -9.90 -5.71 8.98
C MET A 17 -8.80 -6.75 8.69
N LEU A 18 -7.74 -6.32 8.00
CA LEU A 18 -6.61 -7.17 7.68
C LEU A 18 -5.70 -7.30 8.92
N PRO A 19 -5.14 -8.48 9.19
CA PRO A 19 -4.19 -8.63 10.27
C PRO A 19 -2.90 -7.85 9.93
N ALA A 20 -2.29 -7.27 10.96
CA ALA A 20 -0.93 -6.78 10.84
C ALA A 20 0.03 -7.95 10.53
N LEU A 21 1.09 -7.67 9.80
CA LEU A 21 2.08 -8.68 9.43
C LEU A 21 3.23 -8.69 10.45
N ASP A 22 3.67 -9.88 10.84
CA ASP A 22 4.83 -10.07 11.75
C ASP A 22 6.19 -9.83 11.06
N CYS A 23 6.23 -8.99 10.02
CA CYS A 23 7.45 -8.65 9.30
C CYS A 23 7.41 -7.23 8.74
N PRO A 24 8.58 -6.59 8.50
CA PRO A 24 8.62 -5.29 7.84
C PRO A 24 7.97 -5.35 6.46
N GLY A 25 7.01 -4.47 6.22
CA GLY A 25 6.29 -4.36 4.97
C GLY A 25 6.42 -2.98 4.35
N LEU A 26 6.45 -2.93 3.01
CA LEU A 26 6.30 -1.71 2.23
C LEU A 26 5.20 -1.91 1.19
N LEU A 27 4.26 -0.98 1.13
CA LEU A 27 3.23 -0.89 0.10
C LEU A 27 3.58 0.23 -0.88
N ILE A 28 3.69 -0.12 -2.16
CA ILE A 28 3.83 0.80 -3.28
C ILE A 28 2.48 0.97 -3.97
N ASP A 29 1.97 2.19 -3.88
CA ASP A 29 0.75 2.61 -4.55
C ASP A 29 1.09 3.11 -5.96
N ILE A 30 0.60 2.39 -6.97
CA ILE A 30 0.86 2.69 -8.38
C ILE A 30 -0.31 3.40 -9.07
N GLU A 31 -1.35 3.78 -8.32
CA GLU A 31 -2.51 4.50 -8.85
C GLU A 31 -2.12 5.90 -9.32
N ARG A 32 -2.20 6.15 -10.63
CA ARG A 32 -1.96 7.48 -11.21
C ARG A 32 -3.21 8.11 -11.80
N GLY A 33 -4.38 7.54 -11.53
CA GLY A 33 -5.65 8.08 -11.97
C GLY A 33 -5.95 9.48 -11.38
N PRO A 34 -6.86 10.23 -12.02
CA PRO A 34 -7.22 11.59 -11.59
C PRO A 34 -7.94 11.63 -10.23
N ILE A 35 -8.52 10.52 -9.76
CA ILE A 35 -9.20 10.41 -8.47
C ILE A 35 -8.46 9.37 -7.63
N ARG A 36 -7.98 9.78 -6.46
CA ARG A 36 -7.31 8.90 -5.49
C ARG A 36 -8.28 8.54 -4.37
N LEU A 37 -8.72 7.28 -4.35
CA LEU A 37 -9.69 6.80 -3.36
C LEU A 37 -9.06 6.50 -1.98
N GLY A 38 -7.73 6.63 -1.85
CA GLY A 38 -7.02 6.48 -0.56
C GLY A 38 -6.95 5.05 -0.02
N ARG A 39 -7.52 4.06 -0.70
CA ARG A 39 -7.59 2.66 -0.24
C ARG A 39 -6.22 2.00 -0.04
N ALA A 40 -5.22 2.38 -0.82
CA ALA A 40 -3.85 1.88 -0.65
C ALA A 40 -3.23 2.32 0.70
N LYS A 41 -3.53 3.54 1.17
CA LYS A 41 -3.08 4.01 2.49
C LYS A 41 -3.77 3.25 3.62
N VAL A 42 -5.08 3.00 3.49
CA VAL A 42 -5.85 2.19 4.45
C VAL A 42 -5.29 0.77 4.52
N LEU A 43 -4.97 0.17 3.37
CA LEU A 43 -4.35 -1.15 3.30
C LEU A 43 -2.98 -1.18 3.99
N ALA A 44 -2.10 -0.22 3.72
CA ALA A 44 -0.80 -0.12 4.37
C ALA A 44 -0.95 -0.03 5.90
N SER A 45 -1.85 0.83 6.37
CA SER A 45 -2.14 0.98 7.80
C SER A 45 -2.68 -0.31 8.42
N GLY A 46 -3.58 -1.03 7.75
CA GLY A 46 -4.14 -2.29 8.26
C GLY A 46 -3.10 -3.40 8.37
N LEU A 47 -2.15 -3.44 7.42
CA LEU A 47 -1.06 -4.42 7.42
C LEU A 47 0.11 -4.05 8.37
N GLY A 48 0.11 -2.84 8.94
CA GLY A 48 1.26 -2.33 9.69
C GLY A 48 2.49 -2.09 8.79
N ALA A 49 2.27 -1.75 7.52
CA ALA A 49 3.31 -1.56 6.51
C ALA A 49 3.57 -0.07 6.23
N ASP A 50 4.80 0.25 5.83
CA ASP A 50 5.13 1.56 5.28
C ASP A 50 4.38 1.79 3.95
N TYR A 51 4.05 3.05 3.66
CA TYR A 51 3.39 3.45 2.41
C TYR A 51 4.29 4.36 1.59
N ARG A 52 4.38 4.13 0.27
CA ARG A 52 4.93 5.09 -0.69
C ARG A 52 4.11 5.12 -1.97
N HIS A 53 3.94 6.31 -2.53
CA HIS A 53 3.33 6.47 -3.84
C HIS A 53 4.39 6.37 -4.95
N ILE A 54 4.04 5.81 -6.12
CA ILE A 54 4.97 5.62 -7.23
C ILE A 54 5.60 6.93 -7.72
N ASP A 55 4.87 8.05 -7.65
CA ASP A 55 5.40 9.36 -8.03
C ASP A 55 6.54 9.83 -7.09
N GLU A 56 6.53 9.43 -5.83
CA GLU A 56 7.60 9.74 -4.87
C GLU A 56 8.88 8.94 -5.17
N LEU A 57 8.78 7.83 -5.90
CA LEU A 57 9.92 6.97 -6.27
C LEU A 57 10.61 7.41 -7.56
N ILE A 58 9.90 8.15 -8.42
CA ILE A 58 10.39 8.53 -9.76
C ILE A 58 11.16 9.86 -9.74
N SER A 59 11.22 10.53 -8.58
CA SER A 59 11.99 11.77 -8.41
C SER A 59 13.50 11.54 -8.28
N GLY A 60 14.05 10.54 -8.98
CA GLY A 60 15.48 10.19 -9.03
C GLY A 60 16.17 10.71 -10.28
#